data_AF-A0A0F9ZQV2-F1
#
_entry.id   AF-A0A0F9ZQV2-F1
#
_cell.length_a   1.000
_cell.length_b   1.000
_cell.length_c   1.000
_cell.angle_alpha   90.00
_cell.angle_beta   90.00
_cell.angle_gamma   90.00
#
_symmetry.space_group_name_H-M   'P 1'
#
loop_
_entity.id
_entity.type
_entity.pdbx_description
1 polymer ?
#
loop_
_entity_poly.entity_id
_entity_poly.type
_entity_poly.pdbx_seq_one_letter_code
_entity_poly.pdbx_strand_id
1 'polypeptide(L)'
;MGGNKLLAVNNTNIRDNIYIVRNKSVMLDGDLAVLYHVGTKVLNQAIKRNKDRFPKEFLFRLTKLEYIQLRSQFVTSNKKGGRRYLPYVFTEQGVAMLSAVLKSDIAIKVSIQIMNAFVQMRKHINSHYELYKKVTRLEKDQIIYGIKTDKRFDRVFKAITVSKIIPKQKIFFDGEIFDAHKLVLDIIRSAKKEIILIDNFIDDNVLSLFMRRNKNVKVTSLAFINLERL
;
A
#
# COMPACT_ATOMS: atom_id res chain seq x y z
N MET A 1 -52.37 -2.08 15.86
CA MET A 1 -51.09 -2.66 16.31
C MET A 1 -50.03 -2.26 15.29
N GLY A 2 -49.42 -1.08 15.48
CA GLY A 2 -48.43 -0.51 14.56
C GLY A 2 -47.02 -1.00 14.91
N GLY A 3 -46.33 -1.58 13.93
CA GLY A 3 -45.00 -2.14 14.09
C GLY A 3 -43.96 -1.07 14.45
N ASN A 4 -43.29 -1.27 15.59
CA ASN A 4 -42.08 -0.53 15.95
C ASN A 4 -40.90 -1.05 15.13
N LYS A 5 -40.78 -0.53 13.90
CA LYS A 5 -39.52 -0.54 13.15
C LYS A 5 -38.71 0.69 13.55
N LEU A 6 -38.31 0.77 14.81
CA LEU A 6 -37.44 1.83 15.31
C LEU A 6 -35.98 1.43 15.14
N LEU A 7 -35.45 1.85 13.99
CA LEU A 7 -34.10 2.39 13.83
C LEU A 7 -32.97 1.49 14.33
N ALA A 8 -32.52 0.60 13.44
CA ALA A 8 -31.12 0.23 13.37
C ALA A 8 -30.30 1.51 13.07
N VAL A 9 -30.00 2.29 14.12
CA VAL A 9 -29.02 3.37 14.04
C VAL A 9 -27.66 2.70 13.92
N ASN A 10 -27.05 2.87 12.76
CA ASN A 10 -25.70 2.41 12.42
C ASN A 10 -24.75 2.58 13.62
N ASN A 11 -24.33 1.46 14.19
CA ASN A 11 -23.46 1.40 15.34
C ASN A 11 -22.01 1.71 14.92
N THR A 12 -21.75 2.93 14.43
CA THR A 12 -20.39 3.42 14.23
C THR A 12 -19.75 3.56 15.61
N ASN A 13 -18.80 2.69 15.92
CA ASN A 13 -18.07 2.75 17.17
C ASN A 13 -17.32 4.09 17.23
N ILE A 14 -17.65 4.92 18.22
CA ILE A 14 -17.07 6.27 18.37
C ILE A 14 -15.53 6.24 18.36
N ARG A 15 -14.94 5.14 18.86
CA ARG A 15 -13.48 4.94 18.87
C ARG A 15 -12.87 4.95 17.47
N ASP A 16 -13.59 4.47 16.47
CA ASP A 16 -13.09 4.38 15.09
C ASP A 16 -12.99 5.76 14.41
N ASN A 17 -13.64 6.77 15.01
CA ASN A 17 -13.61 8.16 14.56
C ASN A 17 -12.62 9.03 15.35
N ILE A 18 -11.75 8.42 16.17
CA ILE A 18 -10.69 9.11 16.92
C ILE A 18 -9.34 8.85 16.24
N TYR A 19 -8.71 9.93 15.79
CA TYR A 19 -7.45 9.93 15.05
C TYR A 19 -6.32 10.55 15.87
N ILE A 20 -5.07 10.21 15.55
CA ILE A 20 -3.90 10.89 16.12
C ILE A 20 -3.34 11.86 15.09
N VAL A 21 -3.40 13.16 15.40
CA VAL A 21 -2.84 14.23 14.57
C VAL A 21 -2.05 15.18 15.45
N ARG A 22 -0.79 15.47 15.09
CA ARG A 22 0.12 16.32 15.89
C ARG A 22 0.22 15.87 17.35
N ASN A 23 0.30 14.54 17.57
CA ASN A 23 0.30 13.92 18.90
C ASN A 23 -0.92 14.22 19.77
N LYS A 24 -2.04 14.64 19.16
CA LYS A 24 -3.32 14.86 19.84
C LYS A 24 -4.35 13.89 19.29
N SER A 25 -5.12 13.27 20.18
CA SER A 25 -6.32 12.53 19.81
C SER A 25 -7.39 13.53 19.36
N VAL A 26 -7.90 13.37 18.14
CA VAL A 26 -8.83 14.30 17.50
C VAL A 26 -9.94 13.58 16.73
N MET A 27 -11.08 14.24 16.55
CA MET A 27 -12.17 13.80 15.67
C MET A 27 -12.40 14.81 14.54
N LEU A 28 -12.83 14.35 13.36
CA LEU A 28 -13.14 15.22 12.23
C LEU A 28 -14.53 15.86 12.38
N ASP A 29 -14.68 17.07 11.84
CA ASP A 29 -15.97 17.78 11.76
C ASP A 29 -17.08 16.98 11.05
N GLY A 30 -16.72 16.15 10.08
CA GLY A 30 -17.63 15.29 9.34
C GLY A 30 -18.22 14.20 10.24
N ASP A 31 -17.34 13.49 10.96
CA ASP A 31 -17.74 12.37 11.81
C ASP A 31 -18.53 12.85 13.02
N LEU A 32 -18.10 13.96 13.62
CA LEU A 32 -18.85 14.62 14.70
C LEU A 32 -20.23 15.07 14.23
N ALA A 33 -20.34 15.63 13.03
CA ALA A 33 -21.64 16.04 12.49
C ALA A 33 -22.59 14.84 12.32
N VAL A 34 -22.08 13.71 11.84
CA VAL A 34 -22.85 12.45 11.73
C VAL A 34 -23.29 11.97 13.11
N LEU A 35 -22.37 11.89 14.08
CA LEU A 35 -22.68 11.45 15.44
C LEU A 35 -23.72 12.35 16.12
N TYR A 36 -23.59 13.67 15.96
CA TYR A 36 -24.52 14.66 16.48
C TYR A 36 -25.84 14.77 15.70
N HIS A 37 -26.00 14.02 14.61
CA HIS A 37 -27.17 14.09 13.73
C HIS A 37 -27.44 15.51 13.19
N VAL A 38 -26.37 16.24 12.87
CA VAL A 38 -26.42 17.59 12.28
C VAL A 38 -25.63 17.63 10.98
N GLY A 39 -25.97 18.57 10.09
CA GLY A 39 -25.13 18.82 8.92
C GLY A 39 -23.78 19.44 9.32
N THR A 40 -22.68 19.06 8.66
CA THR A 40 -21.35 19.65 8.93
C THR A 40 -21.33 21.18 8.75
N LYS A 41 -22.15 21.71 7.84
CA LYS A 41 -22.33 23.16 7.66
C LYS A 41 -22.93 23.82 8.92
N VAL A 42 -23.91 23.18 9.55
CA VAL A 42 -24.58 23.66 10.77
C VAL A 42 -23.61 23.62 11.94
N LEU A 43 -22.88 22.51 12.10
CA LEU A 43 -21.81 22.37 13.11
C LEU A 43 -20.78 23.50 12.99
N ASN A 44 -20.25 23.70 11.78
CA ASN A 44 -19.26 24.74 11.49
C ASN A 44 -19.81 26.16 11.66
N GLN A 45 -21.11 26.37 11.45
CA GLN A 45 -21.77 27.66 11.73
C GLN A 45 -21.87 27.93 13.23
N ALA A 46 -22.24 26.92 14.02
CA ALA A 46 -22.35 27.04 15.48
C ALA A 46 -20.99 27.40 16.11
N ILE A 47 -19.91 26.80 15.60
CA ILE A 47 -18.53 27.13 15.99
C ILE A 47 -18.18 28.57 15.63
N LYS A 48 -18.48 28.99 14.40
CA LYS A 48 -18.19 30.36 13.95
C LYS A 48 -18.89 31.44 14.78
N ARG A 49 -20.06 31.13 15.36
CA ARG A 49 -20.79 32.02 16.28
C ARG A 49 -20.18 32.05 17.69
N ASN A 50 -19.41 31.03 18.06
CA ASN A 50 -18.87 30.83 19.41
C ASN A 50 -17.33 30.70 19.39
N LYS A 51 -16.65 31.42 18.48
CA LYS A 51 -15.19 31.23 18.23
C LYS A 51 -14.33 31.37 19.48
N ASP A 52 -14.71 32.25 20.41
CA ASP A 52 -13.96 32.50 21.65
C ASP A 52 -13.90 31.26 22.56
N ARG A 53 -14.82 30.30 22.39
CA ARG A 53 -14.82 29.01 23.10
C ARG A 53 -13.89 27.97 22.46
N PHE A 54 -13.35 28.23 21.28
CA PHE A 54 -12.54 27.30 20.49
C PHE A 54 -11.14 27.87 20.22
N PRO A 55 -10.26 27.91 21.24
CA PRO A 55 -8.86 28.22 21.01
C PRO A 55 -8.23 27.20 20.05
N LYS A 56 -7.09 27.56 19.44
CA LYS A 56 -6.37 26.71 18.46
C LYS A 56 -6.01 25.33 18.99
N GLU A 57 -5.90 25.19 20.31
CA GLU A 57 -5.62 23.91 20.94
C GLU A 57 -6.79 22.94 20.92
N PHE A 58 -8.01 23.47 20.86
CA PHE A 58 -9.26 22.70 20.91
C PHE A 58 -9.78 22.39 19.51
N LEU A 59 -9.55 23.32 18.59
CA LEU A 59 -10.02 23.27 17.21
C LEU A 59 -8.94 23.79 16.28
N PHE A 60 -8.59 23.00 15.27
CA PHE A 60 -7.71 23.44 14.20
C PHE A 60 -8.06 22.77 12.88
N ARG A 61 -7.55 23.33 11.79
CA ARG A 61 -7.75 22.79 10.45
C ARG A 61 -6.56 21.91 10.07
N LEU A 62 -6.83 20.77 9.44
CA LEU A 62 -5.77 19.94 8.88
C LEU A 62 -5.07 20.67 7.73
N THR A 63 -3.78 20.43 7.57
CA THR A 63 -3.04 20.75 6.35
C THR A 63 -3.39 19.76 5.25
N LYS A 64 -3.06 20.09 4.00
CA LYS A 64 -3.25 19.20 2.85
C LYS A 64 -2.51 17.88 3.04
N LEU A 65 -1.28 17.94 3.55
CA LEU A 65 -0.44 16.75 3.81
C LEU A 65 -1.04 15.88 4.91
N GLU A 66 -1.41 16.46 6.06
CA GLU A 66 -2.04 15.72 7.16
C GLU A 66 -3.34 15.05 6.72
N TYR A 67 -4.15 15.74 5.91
CA TYR A 67 -5.39 15.18 5.40
C TYR A 67 -5.15 14.03 4.40
N ILE A 68 -4.14 14.14 3.54
CA ILE A 68 -3.77 13.06 2.62
C ILE A 68 -3.26 11.85 3.39
N GLN A 69 -2.38 12.05 4.37
CA GLN A 69 -1.84 10.99 5.23
C GLN A 69 -2.96 10.27 5.99
N LEU A 70 -3.85 11.04 6.61
CA LEU A 70 -5.01 10.49 7.32
C LEU A 70 -5.91 9.70 6.37
N ARG A 71 -6.18 10.20 5.16
CA ARG A 71 -6.94 9.44 4.16
C ARG A 71 -6.22 8.19 3.66
N SER A 72 -4.90 8.20 3.50
CA SER A 72 -4.15 7.04 3.00
C SER A 72 -4.06 5.90 4.01
N GLN A 73 -4.18 6.20 5.30
CA GLN A 73 -4.22 5.18 6.37
C GLN A 73 -5.53 4.39 6.39
N PHE A 74 -6.59 4.90 5.74
CA PHE A 74 -7.88 4.22 5.65
C PHE A 74 -8.20 3.92 4.19
N VAL A 75 -8.68 2.70 3.89
CA VAL A 75 -9.17 2.33 2.56
C VAL A 75 -10.54 2.98 2.32
N THR A 76 -10.59 4.31 2.32
CA THR A 76 -11.80 5.07 1.97
C THR A 76 -11.77 5.34 0.47
N SER A 77 -12.78 4.83 -0.22
CA SER A 77 -12.90 4.92 -1.67
C SER A 77 -12.68 6.35 -2.17
N ASN A 78 -12.05 6.46 -3.35
CA ASN A 78 -11.96 7.69 -4.11
C ASN A 78 -13.36 8.15 -4.54
N LYS A 79 -14.15 8.72 -3.62
CA LYS A 79 -15.37 9.44 -3.99
C LYS A 79 -14.98 10.58 -4.91
N LYS A 80 -15.41 10.48 -6.18
CA LYS A 80 -15.27 11.51 -7.22
C LYS A 80 -16.06 12.74 -6.77
N GLY A 81 -15.38 13.65 -6.08
CA GLY A 81 -15.99 14.77 -5.38
C GLY A 81 -15.21 15.09 -4.11
N GLY A 82 -13.94 15.48 -4.26
CA GLY A 82 -13.10 15.86 -3.13
C GLY A 82 -13.72 16.99 -2.33
N ARG A 83 -13.55 16.97 -1.01
CA ARG A 83 -13.98 18.06 -0.12
C ARG A 83 -13.37 19.39 -0.60
N ARG A 84 -14.20 20.38 -0.91
CA ARG A 84 -13.76 21.74 -1.33
C ARG A 84 -12.91 22.45 -0.28
N TYR A 85 -13.08 22.07 0.99
CA TYR A 85 -12.38 22.62 2.13
C TYR A 85 -11.78 21.51 2.98
N LEU A 86 -10.51 21.67 3.38
CA LEU A 86 -9.87 20.83 4.41
C LEU A 86 -10.69 20.86 5.71
N PRO A 87 -10.85 19.70 6.37
CA PRO A 87 -11.70 19.57 7.55
C PRO A 87 -11.12 20.26 8.77
N TYR A 88 -12.02 20.65 9.67
CA TYR A 88 -11.68 20.92 11.05
C TYR A 88 -11.54 19.63 11.84
N VAL A 89 -10.63 19.64 12.81
CA VAL A 89 -10.44 18.59 13.80
C VAL A 89 -10.60 19.15 15.21
N PHE A 90 -11.17 18.33 16.08
CA PHE A 90 -11.50 18.68 17.46
C PHE A 90 -10.76 17.75 18.39
N THR A 91 -10.05 18.32 19.37
CA THR A 91 -9.54 17.53 20.48
C THR A 91 -10.67 17.16 21.44
N GLU A 92 -10.35 16.35 22.46
CA GLU A 92 -11.27 16.06 23.56
C GLU A 92 -11.90 17.32 24.16
N GLN A 93 -11.09 18.36 24.42
CA GLN A 93 -11.58 19.65 24.94
C GLN A 93 -12.45 20.39 23.92
N GLY A 94 -12.13 20.30 22.63
CA GLY A 94 -12.97 20.84 21.57
C GLY A 94 -14.33 20.17 21.49
N VAL A 95 -14.38 18.85 21.66
CA VAL A 95 -15.65 18.11 21.73
C VAL A 95 -16.42 18.47 23.01
N ALA A 96 -15.73 18.61 24.15
CA ALA A 96 -16.36 19.09 25.37
C ALA A 96 -16.96 20.50 25.19
N MET A 97 -16.29 21.40 24.47
CA MET A 97 -16.86 22.72 24.15
C MET A 97 -18.04 22.65 23.18
N LEU A 98 -18.09 21.65 22.29
CA LEU A 98 -19.25 21.43 21.43
C LEU A 98 -20.52 21.10 22.22
N SER A 99 -20.43 20.42 23.37
CA SER A 99 -21.60 20.12 24.22
C SER A 99 -22.24 21.38 24.81
N ALA A 100 -21.44 22.42 25.07
CA ALA A 100 -21.94 23.71 25.53
C ALA A 100 -22.62 24.53 24.42
N VAL A 101 -22.28 24.25 23.16
CA VAL A 101 -22.78 24.95 21.97
C VAL A 101 -23.98 24.24 21.34
N LEU A 102 -23.94 22.91 21.29
CA LEU A 102 -25.02 22.06 20.76
C LEU A 102 -25.90 21.56 21.91
N LYS A 103 -27.07 22.18 22.08
CA LYS A 103 -27.95 21.96 23.24
C LYS A 103 -29.05 20.91 23.03
N SER A 104 -28.99 20.08 21.98
CA SER A 104 -30.01 19.03 21.79
C SER A 104 -29.74 17.84 22.70
N ASP A 105 -30.79 17.12 23.12
CA ASP A 105 -30.67 15.92 23.95
C ASP A 105 -29.75 14.86 23.31
N ILE A 106 -29.83 14.73 21.99
CA ILE A 106 -28.95 13.86 21.20
C ILE A 106 -27.50 14.34 21.32
N ALA A 107 -27.25 15.65 21.18
CA ALA A 107 -25.90 16.18 21.27
C ALA A 107 -25.29 15.99 22.67
N ILE A 108 -26.06 16.23 23.72
CA ILE A 108 -25.62 16.02 25.11
C ILE A 108 -25.20 14.54 25.31
N LYS A 109 -26.05 13.59 24.91
CA LYS A 109 -25.76 12.15 25.05
C LYS A 109 -24.51 11.74 24.27
N VAL A 110 -24.40 12.19 23.02
CA VAL A 110 -23.26 11.87 22.15
C VAL A 110 -21.97 12.48 22.69
N SER A 111 -21.99 13.72 23.19
CA SER A 111 -20.81 14.34 23.81
C SER A 111 -20.30 13.54 25.01
N ILE A 112 -21.20 13.06 25.88
CA ILE A 112 -20.83 12.21 27.02
C ILE A 112 -20.17 10.91 26.53
N GLN A 113 -20.75 10.26 25.52
CA GLN A 113 -20.18 9.03 24.96
C GLN A 113 -18.79 9.26 24.35
N ILE A 114 -18.60 10.37 23.63
CA ILE A 114 -17.30 10.72 23.05
C ILE A 114 -16.28 10.98 24.15
N MET A 115 -16.59 11.77 25.17
CA MET A 115 -15.69 12.01 26.31
C MET A 115 -15.30 10.69 26.99
N ASN A 116 -16.26 9.80 27.23
CA ASN A 116 -15.98 8.47 27.79
C ASN A 116 -15.05 7.64 26.91
N ALA A 117 -15.17 7.74 25.57
CA ALA A 117 -14.27 7.05 24.65
C ALA A 117 -12.84 7.59 24.73
N PHE A 118 -12.65 8.91 24.77
CA PHE A 118 -11.33 9.54 24.94
C PHE A 118 -10.67 9.13 26.26
N VAL A 119 -11.42 9.16 27.37
CA VAL A 119 -10.92 8.74 28.69
C VAL A 119 -10.50 7.27 28.66
N GLN A 120 -11.31 6.39 28.08
CA GLN A 120 -10.99 4.96 27.97
C GLN A 120 -9.75 4.72 27.12
N MET A 121 -9.60 5.41 25.98
CA MET A 121 -8.40 5.31 25.15
C MET A 121 -7.15 5.74 25.92
N ARG A 122 -7.22 6.86 26.67
CA ARG A 122 -6.10 7.32 27.50
C ARG A 122 -5.71 6.29 28.57
N LYS A 123 -6.70 5.68 29.23
CA LYS A 123 -6.47 4.59 30.20
C LYS A 123 -5.82 3.37 29.53
N HIS A 124 -6.27 3.01 28.33
CA HIS A 124 -5.73 1.88 27.60
C HIS A 124 -4.27 2.10 27.18
N ILE A 125 -3.95 3.28 26.64
CA ILE A 125 -2.58 3.68 26.28
C ILE A 125 -1.67 3.65 27.51
N ASN A 126 -2.12 4.22 28.63
CA ASN A 126 -1.32 4.27 29.84
C ASN A 126 -1.10 2.89 30.48
N SER A 127 -2.11 2.02 30.45
CA SER A 127 -1.99 0.66 31.01
C SER A 127 -1.08 -0.26 30.19
N HIS A 128 -0.92 0.01 28.88
CA HIS A 128 -0.14 -0.84 27.97
C HIS A 128 1.08 -0.11 27.40
N TYR A 129 1.52 0.99 28.01
CA TYR A 129 2.60 1.84 27.48
C TYR A 129 3.89 1.07 27.19
N GLU A 130 4.31 0.18 28.10
CA GLU A 130 5.51 -0.65 27.90
C GLU A 130 5.36 -1.64 26.74
N LEU A 131 4.16 -2.18 26.54
CA LEU A 131 3.88 -3.05 25.40
C LEU A 131 3.94 -2.25 24.09
N TYR A 132 3.32 -1.07 24.04
CA TYR A 132 3.41 -0.18 22.88
C TYR A 132 4.86 0.18 22.54
N LYS A 133 5.66 0.54 23.54
CA LYS A 133 7.09 0.84 23.38
C LYS A 133 7.86 -0.35 22.77
N LYS A 134 7.55 -1.58 23.20
CA LYS A 134 8.15 -2.80 22.66
C LYS A 134 7.76 -3.04 21.20
N VAL A 135 6.48 -2.86 20.84
CA VAL A 135 5.98 -3.00 19.46
C VAL A 135 6.65 -1.97 18.54
N THR A 136 6.66 -0.69 18.92
CA THR A 136 7.31 0.36 18.11
C THR A 136 8.80 0.10 17.90
N ARG A 137 9.49 -0.51 18.88
CA ARG A 137 10.88 -0.93 18.71
C ARG A 137 11.00 -2.07 17.68
N LEU A 138 10.15 -3.09 17.78
CA LEU A 138 10.16 -4.22 16.84
C LEU A 138 9.88 -3.76 15.39
N GLU A 139 8.94 -2.84 15.19
CA GLU A 139 8.66 -2.27 13.86
C GLU A 139 9.88 -1.53 13.28
N LYS A 140 10.55 -0.71 14.10
CA LYS A 140 11.79 -0.02 13.68
C LYS A 140 12.89 -1.01 13.33
N ASP A 141 13.07 -2.02 14.18
CA ASP A 141 14.08 -3.06 13.94
C ASP A 141 13.78 -3.78 12.62
N GLN A 142 12.52 -4.17 12.35
CA GLN A 142 12.11 -4.78 11.09
C GLN A 142 12.40 -3.91 9.87
N ILE A 143 12.07 -2.61 9.90
CA ILE A 143 12.37 -1.67 8.81
C ILE A 143 13.88 -1.61 8.56
N ILE A 144 14.69 -1.51 9.63
CA ILE A 144 16.16 -1.48 9.54
C ILE A 144 16.70 -2.78 8.95
N TYR A 145 16.17 -3.93 9.38
CA TYR A 145 16.55 -5.24 8.83
C TYR A 145 16.17 -5.36 7.35
N GLY A 146 15.00 -4.87 6.92
CA GLY A 146 14.61 -4.80 5.51
C GLY A 146 15.63 -4.01 4.68
N ILE A 147 15.93 -2.77 5.09
CA ILE A 147 16.91 -1.91 4.39
C ILE A 147 18.31 -2.55 4.34
N LYS A 148 18.74 -3.18 5.44
CA LYS A 148 20.03 -3.89 5.48
C LYS A 148 20.05 -5.08 4.54
N THR A 149 18.92 -5.77 4.40
CA THR A 149 18.77 -6.95 3.55
C THR A 149 18.78 -6.55 2.08
N ASP A 150 18.06 -5.48 1.69
CA ASP A 150 18.11 -4.94 0.33
C ASP A 150 19.55 -4.55 -0.07
N LYS A 151 20.28 -3.85 0.81
CA LYS A 151 21.71 -3.55 0.59
C LYS A 151 22.61 -4.78 0.48
N ARG A 152 22.23 -5.91 1.09
CA ARG A 152 22.95 -7.18 0.92
C ARG A 152 22.62 -7.80 -0.42
N PHE A 153 21.35 -7.81 -0.82
CA PHE A 153 20.91 -8.25 -2.14
C PHE A 153 21.60 -7.46 -3.25
N ASP A 154 21.60 -6.13 -3.19
CA ASP A 154 22.28 -5.28 -4.18
C ASP A 154 23.76 -5.64 -4.32
N ARG A 155 24.44 -5.95 -3.20
CA ARG A 155 25.84 -6.38 -3.21
C ARG A 155 26.01 -7.75 -3.87
N VAL A 156 25.12 -8.70 -3.59
CA VAL A 156 25.13 -10.02 -4.22
C VAL A 156 24.84 -9.91 -5.72
N PHE A 157 23.79 -9.18 -6.12
CA PHE A 157 23.47 -8.92 -7.53
C PHE A 157 24.60 -8.21 -8.26
N LYS A 158 25.24 -7.22 -7.62
CA LYS A 158 26.43 -6.58 -8.16
C LYS A 158 27.60 -7.55 -8.30
N ALA A 159 27.83 -8.43 -7.33
CA ALA A 159 28.89 -9.44 -7.44
C ALA A 159 28.64 -10.42 -8.59
N ILE A 160 27.40 -10.91 -8.75
CA ILE A 160 26.99 -11.82 -9.84
C ILE A 160 27.11 -11.14 -11.21
N THR A 161 26.79 -9.84 -11.31
CA THR A 161 26.87 -9.09 -12.57
C THR A 161 28.27 -8.59 -12.91
N VAL A 162 29.12 -8.32 -11.91
CA VAL A 162 30.51 -7.88 -12.09
C VAL A 162 31.43 -9.05 -12.47
N SER A 163 31.07 -10.29 -12.13
CA SER A 163 31.70 -11.47 -12.74
C SER A 163 31.37 -11.52 -14.23
N LYS A 164 32.13 -10.77 -15.03
CA LYS A 164 32.31 -10.86 -16.49
C LYS A 164 32.95 -12.21 -16.89
N ILE A 165 32.53 -13.30 -16.27
CA ILE A 165 32.63 -14.59 -16.91
C ILE A 165 31.46 -14.57 -17.87
N ILE A 166 31.71 -14.37 -19.16
CA ILE A 166 30.71 -14.74 -20.17
C ILE A 166 30.46 -16.21 -19.88
N PRO A 167 29.30 -16.56 -19.30
CA PRO A 167 29.13 -17.91 -18.81
C PRO A 167 29.20 -18.80 -20.05
N LYS A 168 30.07 -19.82 -20.03
CA LYS A 168 30.19 -20.77 -21.16
C LYS A 168 28.84 -21.44 -21.49
N GLN A 169 27.90 -21.38 -20.54
CA GLN A 169 26.56 -21.93 -20.61
C GLN A 169 25.58 -20.89 -20.09
N LYS A 170 24.48 -20.64 -20.81
CA LYS A 170 23.40 -19.76 -20.38
C LYS A 170 22.18 -20.62 -20.07
N ILE A 171 21.59 -20.42 -18.89
CA ILE A 171 20.37 -21.10 -18.46
C ILE A 171 19.18 -20.23 -18.85
N PHE A 172 18.12 -20.85 -19.36
CA PHE A 172 16.85 -20.20 -19.69
C PHE A 172 15.73 -20.90 -18.92
N PHE A 173 14.76 -20.12 -18.45
CA PHE A 173 13.56 -20.64 -17.79
C PHE A 173 12.40 -20.83 -18.78
N ASP A 174 11.42 -21.65 -18.42
CA ASP A 174 10.21 -21.84 -19.22
C ASP A 174 9.53 -20.49 -19.50
N GLY A 175 9.34 -20.17 -20.78
CA GLY A 175 8.81 -18.90 -21.27
C GLY A 175 9.85 -17.94 -21.85
N GLU A 176 11.16 -18.15 -21.62
CA GLU A 176 12.25 -17.33 -22.19
C GLU A 176 12.64 -17.76 -23.63
N ILE A 177 11.65 -18.16 -24.43
CA ILE A 177 11.84 -18.76 -25.77
C ILE A 177 12.58 -17.78 -26.70
N PHE A 178 12.24 -16.49 -26.65
CA PHE A 178 12.85 -15.49 -27.51
C PHE A 178 14.33 -15.27 -27.20
N ASP A 179 14.71 -15.22 -25.93
CA ASP A 179 16.10 -15.00 -25.51
C ASP A 179 16.97 -16.23 -25.80
N ALA A 180 16.42 -17.43 -25.64
CA ALA A 180 17.07 -18.67 -26.05
C ALA A 180 17.31 -18.69 -27.56
N HIS A 181 16.27 -18.39 -28.34
CA HIS A 181 16.35 -18.33 -29.80
C HIS A 181 17.35 -17.27 -30.30
N LYS A 182 17.35 -16.08 -29.68
CA LYS A 182 18.32 -15.02 -29.99
C LYS A 182 19.75 -15.48 -29.74
N LEU A 183 20.02 -16.16 -28.62
CA LEU A 183 21.36 -16.70 -28.33
C LEU A 183 21.81 -17.69 -29.41
N VAL A 184 20.93 -18.63 -29.82
CA VAL A 184 21.24 -19.61 -30.86
C VAL A 184 21.59 -18.91 -32.19
N LEU A 185 20.82 -17.90 -32.58
CA LEU A 185 21.11 -17.12 -33.80
C LEU A 185 22.45 -16.36 -33.71
N ASP A 186 22.76 -15.78 -32.55
CA ASP A 186 24.02 -15.07 -32.35
C ASP A 186 25.22 -16.03 -32.40
N ILE A 187 25.08 -17.25 -31.85
CA ILE A 187 26.09 -18.33 -31.98
C ILE A 187 26.29 -18.69 -33.46
N ILE A 188 25.20 -18.96 -34.20
CA ILE A 188 25.25 -19.33 -35.63
C ILE A 188 25.94 -18.24 -36.46
N ARG A 189 25.63 -16.96 -36.21
CA ARG A 189 26.25 -15.81 -36.91
C ARG A 189 27.73 -15.65 -36.59
N SER A 190 28.13 -15.98 -35.35
CA SER A 190 29.52 -15.84 -34.89
C SER A 190 30.46 -16.95 -35.42
N ALA A 191 29.89 -18.06 -35.92
CA ALA A 191 30.66 -19.18 -36.44
C ALA A 191 31.52 -18.80 -37.65
N LYS A 192 32.78 -19.30 -37.66
CA LYS A 192 33.78 -18.98 -38.70
C LYS A 192 34.19 -20.15 -39.58
N LYS A 193 33.97 -21.40 -39.14
CA LYS A 193 34.44 -22.61 -39.85
C LYS A 193 33.34 -23.64 -40.05
N GLU A 194 32.78 -24.15 -38.96
CA GLU A 194 31.80 -25.23 -39.00
C GLU A 194 30.78 -25.07 -37.87
N ILE A 195 29.56 -25.55 -38.10
CA ILE A 195 28.51 -25.73 -37.10
C ILE A 195 28.05 -27.19 -37.16
N ILE A 196 28.07 -27.87 -36.01
CA ILE A 196 27.59 -29.24 -35.88
C ILE A 196 26.29 -29.20 -35.09
N LEU A 197 25.18 -29.61 -35.73
CA LEU A 197 23.89 -29.78 -35.09
C LEU A 197 23.74 -31.23 -34.66
N ILE A 198 23.56 -31.48 -33.37
CA ILE A 198 23.28 -32.81 -32.82
C ILE A 198 21.91 -32.73 -32.18
N ASP A 199 20.92 -33.31 -32.83
CA ASP A 199 19.54 -33.34 -32.32
C ASP A 199 18.85 -34.62 -32.79
N ASN A 200 17.95 -35.13 -31.95
CA ASN A 200 17.10 -36.27 -32.28
C ASN A 200 15.92 -35.87 -33.16
N PHE A 201 15.55 -34.58 -33.17
CA PHE A 201 14.40 -34.06 -33.92
C PHE A 201 14.78 -32.79 -34.69
N ILE A 202 15.18 -32.97 -35.94
CA ILE A 202 15.51 -31.87 -36.85
C ILE A 202 14.33 -31.67 -37.80
N ASP A 203 13.62 -30.55 -37.66
CA ASP A 203 12.54 -30.12 -38.55
C ASP A 203 12.95 -28.90 -39.41
N ASP A 204 12.06 -28.49 -40.31
CA ASP A 204 12.30 -27.33 -41.18
C ASP A 204 12.53 -26.03 -40.40
N ASN A 205 11.93 -25.90 -39.20
CA ASN A 205 12.12 -24.73 -38.35
C ASN A 205 13.55 -24.67 -37.82
N VAL A 206 14.09 -25.79 -37.33
CA VAL A 206 15.48 -25.90 -36.87
C VAL A 206 16.45 -25.63 -38.02
N LEU A 207 16.20 -26.18 -39.21
CA LEU A 207 17.04 -25.96 -40.39
C LEU A 207 17.03 -24.49 -40.84
N SER A 208 15.90 -23.79 -40.71
CA SER A 208 15.77 -22.39 -41.09
C SER A 208 16.72 -21.46 -40.31
N LEU A 209 17.10 -21.83 -39.08
CA LEU A 209 18.02 -21.05 -38.24
C LEU A 209 19.39 -20.87 -38.92
N PHE A 210 19.84 -21.88 -39.67
CA PHE A 210 21.14 -21.88 -40.34
C PHE A 210 21.16 -21.04 -41.62
N MET A 211 20.03 -20.53 -42.10
CA MET A 211 20.00 -19.57 -43.22
C MET A 211 20.74 -18.27 -42.89
N ARG A 212 20.90 -17.95 -41.60
CA ARG A 212 21.60 -16.76 -41.13
C ARG A 212 23.11 -16.97 -40.90
N ARG A 213 23.67 -18.13 -41.29
CA ARG A 213 25.11 -18.41 -41.18
C ARG A 213 25.91 -17.61 -42.20
N ASN A 214 27.21 -17.42 -41.92
CA ASN A 214 28.15 -16.90 -42.92
C ASN A 214 28.32 -17.90 -44.08
N LYS A 215 28.38 -17.41 -45.32
CA LYS A 215 28.38 -18.24 -46.54
C LYS A 215 29.47 -19.33 -46.58
N ASN A 216 30.60 -19.11 -45.92
CA ASN A 216 31.75 -20.02 -45.91
C ASN A 216 31.77 -20.99 -44.72
N VAL A 217 30.72 -21.04 -43.91
CA VAL A 217 30.65 -21.91 -42.73
C VAL A 217 29.96 -23.21 -43.09
N LYS A 218 30.64 -24.35 -42.91
CA LYS A 218 30.06 -25.68 -43.12
C LYS A 218 29.01 -25.98 -42.04
N VAL A 219 27.93 -26.66 -42.39
CA VAL A 219 26.94 -27.16 -41.43
C VAL A 219 26.87 -28.67 -41.60
N THR A 220 26.93 -29.40 -40.50
CA THR A 220 26.76 -30.85 -40.46
C THR A 220 25.72 -31.18 -39.41
N SER A 221 24.66 -31.88 -39.82
CA SER A 221 23.63 -32.39 -38.91
C SER A 221 23.89 -33.86 -38.63
N LEU A 222 23.81 -34.23 -37.35
CA LEU A 222 23.89 -35.59 -36.86
C LEU A 222 22.58 -35.89 -36.13
N ALA A 223 21.77 -36.75 -36.71
CA ALA A 223 20.56 -37.26 -36.09
C ALA A 223 20.75 -38.74 -35.75
N PHE A 224 20.34 -39.13 -34.55
CA PHE A 224 20.32 -40.53 -34.15
C PHE A 224 19.10 -41.21 -34.76
N ILE A 225 19.31 -42.13 -35.71
CA ILE A 225 18.25 -42.97 -36.24
C ILE A 225 18.06 -44.12 -35.25
N ASN A 226 16.95 -44.10 -34.51
CA ASN A 226 16.53 -45.26 -33.72
C ASN A 226 16.04 -46.35 -34.68
N LEU A 227 16.84 -47.39 -34.87
CA LEU A 227 16.54 -48.56 -35.71
C LEU A 227 15.45 -49.50 -35.14
N GLU A 228 14.81 -49.15 -34.02
CA GLU A 228 13.74 -49.97 -33.40
C GLU A 228 12.31 -49.54 -33.74
N ARG A 229 12.12 -48.63 -34.70
CA ARG A 229 10.78 -48.32 -35.25
C ARG A 229 10.80 -48.30 -36.78
N LEU A 230 10.85 -49.49 -37.36
CA LEU A 230 10.29 -49.80 -38.68
C LEU A 230 9.08 -50.72 -38.49
#